data_AF-A0A966BUL8-F1
#
_entry.id   AF-A0A966BUL8-F1
#
_cell.length_a   1.000
_cell.length_b   1.000
_cell.length_c   1.000
_cell.angle_alpha   90.00
_cell.angle_beta   90.00
_cell.angle_gamma   90.00
#
_symmetry.space_group_name_H-M   'P 1'
#
loop_
_entity.id
_entity.type
_entity.pdbx_description
1 polymer ?
#
loop_
_entity_poly.entity_id
_entity_poly.type
_entity_poly.pdbx_seq_one_letter_code
_entity_poly.pdbx_strand_id
1 'polypeptide(L)' 'MQYLVLIALLLLSGCSERLVRVMPYEKEYFAQDKMRLSPVDARAEQEGHIFLIREASAGGDSSFQGGCGCR' A
#
# COMPACT_ATOMS: atom_id res chain seq x y z
N MET A 1 41.67 0.36 11.38
CA MET A 1 41.16 -1.01 11.21
C MET A 1 40.14 -1.41 12.27
N GLN A 2 40.37 -1.18 13.57
CA GLN A 2 39.42 -1.54 14.64
C GLN A 2 38.00 -0.95 14.49
N TYR A 3 37.90 0.32 14.06
CA TYR A 3 36.61 1.02 13.95
C TYR A 3 35.74 0.53 12.78
N LEU A 4 36.34 -0.03 11.72
CA LEU A 4 35.59 -0.55 10.57
C LEU A 4 34.74 -1.77 10.95
N VAL A 5 35.25 -2.63 11.83
CA VAL A 5 34.53 -3.81 12.30
C VAL A 5 33.31 -3.41 13.13
N LEU A 6 33.46 -2.42 14.02
CA LEU A 6 32.35 -1.88 14.81
C LEU A 6 31.25 -1.26 13.95
N ILE A 7 31.62 -0.50 12.91
CA ILE A 7 30.66 0.10 11.97
C ILE A 7 29.90 -0.99 11.20
N ALA A 8 30.59 -2.06 10.77
CA ALA A 8 29.95 -3.19 10.11
C ALA A 8 28.92 -3.90 11.01
N LEU A 9 29.24 -4.11 12.29
CA LEU A 9 28.31 -4.72 13.27
C LEU A 9 27.04 -3.87 13.51
N LEU A 10 27.15 -2.54 13.51
CA LEU A 10 26.00 -1.64 13.66
C LEU A 10 25.01 -1.72 12.48
N LEU A 11 25.51 -1.93 11.27
CA LEU A 11 24.70 -2.04 10.05
C LEU A 11 23.85 -3.32 10.00
N LEU A 12 24.22 -4.37 10.75
CA LEU A 12 23.47 -5.64 10.82
C LEU A 12 22.33 -5.62 11.86
N SER A 13 22.14 -4.54 12.62
CA SER A 13 21.10 -4.43 13.66
C SER A 13 19.66 -4.28 13.12
N GLY A 14 19.47 -4.24 11.80
CA GLY A 14 18.17 -4.06 11.14
C GLY A 14 17.22 -5.27 11.21
N CYS A 15 17.68 -6.45 11.61
CA CYS A 15 16.86 -7.67 11.69
C CYS A 15 16.28 -7.91 13.10
N SER A 16 15.82 -6.85 13.77
CA SER A 16 15.23 -6.94 15.11
C SER A 16 13.75 -7.30 15.05
N GLU A 17 13.27 -8.09 16.01
CA GLU A 17 11.83 -8.33 16.22
C GLU A 17 11.02 -7.03 16.42
N ARG A 18 11.70 -5.92 16.76
CA ARG A 18 11.09 -4.59 16.84
C ARG A 18 10.60 -4.05 15.48
N LEU A 19 11.04 -4.62 14.35
CA LEU A 19 10.51 -4.30 13.02
C LEU A 19 9.28 -5.12 12.64
N VAL A 20 8.86 -6.07 13.49
CA VAL A 20 7.61 -6.82 13.30
C VAL A 20 6.46 -5.84 13.52
N ARG A 21 5.89 -5.36 12.40
CA ARG A 21 4.78 -4.39 12.39
C ARG A 21 3.46 -4.97 12.91
N VAL A 22 3.31 -6.30 12.82
CA VAL A 22 2.09 -7.04 13.19
C VAL A 22 2.52 -8.36 13.82
N MET A 23 2.01 -8.64 15.01
CA MET A 23 2.41 -9.82 15.78
C MET A 23 1.90 -11.08 15.08
N PRO A 24 2.58 -12.25 15.20
CA PRO A 24 2.21 -13.45 14.46
C PRO A 24 0.75 -13.90 14.66
N TYR A 25 0.22 -13.73 15.87
CA TYR A 25 -1.16 -14.06 16.24
C TYR A 25 -2.19 -12.99 15.81
N GLU A 26 -1.77 -11.78 15.45
CA GLU A 26 -2.68 -10.75 14.92
C GLU A 26 -2.99 -10.95 13.44
N LYS A 27 -2.20 -11.80 12.75
CA LYS A 27 -2.34 -12.04 11.31
C LYS A 27 -3.70 -12.62 10.92
N GLU A 28 -4.34 -13.36 11.82
CA GLU A 28 -5.66 -13.96 11.57
C GLU A 28 -6.78 -12.91 11.44
N TYR A 29 -6.64 -11.74 12.07
CA TYR A 29 -7.63 -10.65 12.02
C TYR A 29 -7.35 -9.62 10.90
N PHE A 30 -6.28 -9.82 10.12
CA PHE A 30 -5.88 -8.85 9.11
C PHE A 30 -6.75 -8.91 7.84
N ALA A 31 -7.27 -10.10 7.54
CA ALA A 31 -8.16 -10.32 6.41
C ALA A 31 -9.58 -9.83 6.73
N GLN A 32 -10.00 -8.75 6.06
CA GLN A 32 -11.37 -8.24 6.17
C GLN A 32 -12.29 -9.00 5.20
N ASP A 33 -13.59 -9.08 5.48
CA ASP A 33 -14.57 -9.76 4.62
C ASP A 33 -14.56 -9.25 3.17
N LYS A 34 -14.26 -7.96 2.98
CA LYS A 34 -14.14 -7.33 1.65
C LYS A 34 -12.90 -7.77 0.85
N MET A 35 -11.92 -8.41 1.48
CA MET A 35 -10.70 -8.95 0.85
C MET A 35 -10.90 -10.39 0.34
N ARG A 36 -12.10 -10.96 0.50
CA ARG A 36 -12.44 -12.29 -0.02
C ARG A 36 -12.34 -12.31 -1.54
N LEU A 37 -12.03 -13.49 -2.10
CA LEU A 37 -11.83 -13.67 -3.54
C LEU A 37 -13.06 -13.32 -4.39
N SER A 38 -14.26 -13.36 -3.79
CA SER A 38 -15.52 -12.97 -4.41
C SER A 38 -16.31 -12.03 -3.49
N PRO A 39 -16.06 -10.71 -3.54
CA PRO A 39 -16.93 -9.70 -2.96
C PRO A 39 -17.90 -9.26 -4.06
N VAL A 40 -19.15 -9.73 -4.02
CA VAL A 40 -20.10 -9.54 -5.13
C VAL A 40 -20.52 -8.06 -5.28
N ASP A 41 -20.61 -7.31 -4.17
CA ASP A 41 -21.16 -5.94 -4.21
C ASP A 41 -20.13 -4.83 -3.93
N ALA A 42 -19.30 -4.97 -2.87
CA ALA A 42 -18.35 -3.92 -2.48
C ALA A 42 -17.20 -3.70 -3.49
N ARG A 43 -16.94 -4.69 -4.35
CA ARG A 43 -15.86 -4.62 -5.35
C ARG A 43 -16.23 -3.72 -6.52
N ALA A 44 -17.48 -3.73 -6.97
CA ALA A 44 -17.92 -2.96 -8.12
C ALA A 44 -17.85 -1.44 -7.85
N GLU A 45 -18.28 -1.00 -6.66
CA GLU A 45 -18.17 0.40 -6.23
C GLU A 45 -16.70 0.85 -6.17
N GLN A 46 -15.83 0.02 -5.59
CA GLN A 46 -14.41 0.33 -5.45
C GLN A 46 -13.68 0.38 -6.81
N GLU A 47 -14.02 -0.53 -7.72
CA GLU A 47 -13.52 -0.52 -9.11
C GLU A 47 -14.01 0.71 -9.86
N GLY A 48 -15.28 1.11 -9.69
CA GLY A 48 -15.82 2.36 -10.25
C GLY A 48 -15.09 3.60 -9.74
N HIS A 49 -14.82 3.67 -8.43
CA HIS A 49 -14.06 4.78 -7.84
C HIS A 49 -12.63 4.85 -8.39
N ILE A 50 -11.93 3.71 -8.52
CA ILE A 50 -10.58 3.66 -9.13
C ILE A 50 -10.62 4.07 -10.60
N PHE A 51 -11.61 3.61 -11.36
CA PHE A 51 -11.80 3.96 -12.76
C PHE A 51 -11.97 5.46 -12.94
N LEU A 52 -12.86 6.09 -12.16
CA LEU A 52 -13.11 7.53 -12.21
C LEU A 52 -11.85 8.34 -11.90
N ILE A 53 -11.08 7.97 -10.87
CA ILE A 53 -9.83 8.67 -10.54
C ILE A 53 -8.80 8.52 -11.67
N ARG A 54 -8.67 7.33 -12.25
CA ARG A 54 -7.73 7.09 -13.36
C ARG A 54 -8.07 7.95 -14.57
N GLU A 55 -9.33 7.94 -14.99
CA GLU A 55 -9.80 8.76 -16.11
C GLU A 55 -9.61 10.25 -15.81
N ALA A 56 -9.94 10.71 -14.61
CA ALA A 56 -9.76 12.11 -14.25
C ALA A 56 -8.27 12.51 -14.11
N SER A 57 -7.38 11.57 -13.79
CA SER A 57 -5.93 11.76 -13.80
C SER A 57 -5.31 11.76 -15.21
N ALA A 58 -5.93 11.07 -16.16
CA ALA A 58 -5.51 11.03 -17.55
C ALA A 58 -5.94 12.27 -18.37
N GLY A 59 -6.70 13.19 -17.76
CA GLY A 59 -7.26 14.35 -18.47
C GLY A 59 -8.62 14.08 -19.12
N GLY A 60 -9.35 13.07 -18.64
CA GLY A 60 -10.72 12.77 -19.05
C GLY A 60 -11.71 13.91 -18.77
N ASP A 61 -12.91 13.78 -19.30
CA ASP A 61 -13.94 14.84 -19.34
C ASP A 61 -14.64 15.11 -17.99
N SER A 62 -14.39 14.28 -16.97
CA SER A 62 -15.02 14.42 -15.66
C SER A 62 -14.29 15.40 -14.73
N SER A 63 -15.05 16.24 -14.03
CA SER A 63 -14.58 17.37 -13.22
C SER A 63 -13.75 17.05 -11.96
N PHE A 64 -13.44 15.78 -11.67
CA PHE A 64 -12.61 15.34 -10.53
C PHE A 64 -11.11 15.35 -10.88
N GLN A 65 -10.66 16.51 -11.33
CA GLN A 65 -9.35 16.85 -11.87
C GLN A 65 -8.13 16.21 -11.16
N GLY A 66 -7.34 15.43 -11.91
CA GLY A 66 -6.00 14.97 -11.50
C GLY A 66 -4.99 14.88 -12.64
N GLY A 67 -5.36 15.29 -13.86
CA GLY A 67 -4.46 15.36 -15.02
C GLY A 67 -4.13 16.81 -15.32
N CYS A 68 -2.96 17.08 -15.89
CA CYS A 68 -2.45 18.43 -16.20
C CYS A 68 -3.37 19.29 -17.09
N GLY A 69 -4.55 18.81 -17.50
CA GLY A 69 -5.64 19.64 -18.04
C GLY A 69 -5.32 20.31 -19.38
N CYS A 70 -4.19 19.98 -20.01
CA CYS A 70 -3.79 20.53 -21.30
C CYS A 70 -4.65 19.88 -22.41
N ARG A 71 -5.82 20.47 -22.67
CA ARG A 71 -6.39 20.46 -24.02
C ARG A 71 -5.75 21.56 -24.85
#